data_AF-A0A9D7QPV8-F1
#
_entry.id   AF-A0A9D7QPV8-F1
#
_cell.length_a   1.000
_cell.length_b   1.000
_cell.length_c   1.000
_cell.angle_alpha   90.00
_cell.angle_beta   90.00
_cell.angle_gamma   90.00
#
_symmetry.space_group_name_H-M   'P 1'
#
loop_
_entity.id
_entity.type
_entity.pdbx_description
1 polymer ?
#
loop_
_entity_poly.entity_id
_entity_poly.type
_entity_poly.pdbx_seq_one_letter_code
_entity_poly.pdbx_strand_id
1 'polypeptide(L)'
;MSFLKIRWAQFLRELKSLGLFYALILISGIVATLWIFYQVQQKTEPRYGSMLFIVALILSIHLNRKDHRFIRLVAIQPFFVYISEYGFIAFIFVILSFLKSNTFTMFLLIPAVALISLINVNFISNAKSGWIARMIPASNYEWKSGVRSTGWFIPFLLLCGVLLAPLPFASLVICWIILALSISFYEQGESREMILSFMQSPRNFIVNKAGIHAMTFLICILPVLVANFIFFPDKWWLGLSFMLFCVINIAAFVTSKYAVWQHGQTNKSQSVLNSIGMIGLFIPFLLPIPIVNFIRNYRKATHNLRTLLNDFN
;
A
#
# COMPACT_ATOMS: atom_id res chain seq x y z
N MET A 1 -22.26 -17.56 -18.45
CA MET A 1 -21.41 -16.45 -18.96
C MET A 1 -20.10 -16.45 -18.19
N SER A 2 -18.95 -16.61 -18.84
CA SER A 2 -17.71 -16.95 -18.11
C SER A 2 -17.23 -15.78 -17.25
N PHE A 3 -17.10 -16.04 -15.95
CA PHE A 3 -16.57 -15.12 -14.94
C PHE A 3 -15.22 -14.50 -15.35
N LEU A 4 -14.41 -15.24 -16.12
CA LEU A 4 -13.18 -14.78 -16.77
C LEU A 4 -13.38 -13.55 -17.67
N LYS A 5 -14.50 -13.44 -18.42
CA LYS A 5 -14.78 -12.26 -19.23
C LYS A 5 -15.00 -11.00 -18.37
N ILE A 6 -15.68 -11.14 -17.23
CA ILE A 6 -15.90 -10.04 -16.29
C ILE A 6 -14.57 -9.59 -15.69
N ARG A 7 -13.72 -10.54 -15.29
CA ARG A 7 -12.37 -10.25 -14.78
C ARG A 7 -11.47 -9.57 -15.79
N TRP A 8 -11.48 -10.03 -17.03
CA TRP A 8 -10.71 -9.41 -18.11
C TRP A 8 -11.17 -7.97 -18.38
N ALA A 9 -12.48 -7.73 -18.39
CA ALA A 9 -13.03 -6.38 -18.54
C ALA A 9 -12.66 -5.45 -17.36
N GLN A 10 -12.66 -5.97 -16.13
CA GLN A 10 -12.20 -5.23 -14.95
C GLN A 10 -10.71 -4.87 -15.06
N PHE A 11 -9.86 -5.83 -15.43
CA PHE A 11 -8.42 -5.61 -15.61
C PHE A 11 -8.13 -4.55 -16.67
N LEU A 12 -8.78 -4.64 -17.85
CA LEU A 12 -8.61 -3.64 -18.91
C LEU A 12 -9.08 -2.25 -18.49
N ARG A 13 -10.16 -2.16 -17.71
CA ARG A 13 -10.66 -0.89 -17.18
C ARG A 13 -9.65 -0.27 -16.21
N GLU A 14 -9.08 -1.07 -15.31
CA GLU A 14 -8.06 -0.61 -14.37
C GLU A 14 -6.77 -0.18 -15.08
N LEU A 15 -6.32 -0.93 -16.10
CA LEU A 15 -5.14 -0.59 -16.89
C LEU A 15 -5.32 0.72 -17.68
N LYS A 16 -6.49 0.93 -18.29
CA LYS A 16 -6.83 2.20 -18.94
C LYS A 16 -6.86 3.37 -17.96
N SER A 17 -7.31 3.14 -16.72
CA SER A 17 -7.37 4.19 -15.68
C SER A 17 -6.00 4.62 -15.13
N LEU A 18 -4.97 3.80 -15.31
CA LEU A 18 -3.61 4.09 -14.83
C LEU A 18 -2.90 5.09 -15.74
N GLY A 19 -3.19 5.06 -17.05
CA GLY A 19 -2.49 5.87 -18.05
C GLY A 19 -1.20 5.21 -18.54
N LEU A 20 -0.80 5.50 -19.79
CA LEU A 20 0.21 4.74 -20.53
C LEU A 20 1.58 4.69 -19.82
N PHE A 21 2.05 5.83 -19.33
CA PHE A 21 3.34 5.92 -18.62
C PHE A 21 3.39 5.01 -17.38
N TYR A 22 2.32 4.95 -16.60
CA TYR A 22 2.28 4.14 -15.39
C TYR A 22 2.03 2.66 -15.67
N ALA A 23 1.31 2.34 -16.74
CA ALA A 23 1.23 0.97 -17.24
C ALA A 23 2.62 0.45 -17.62
N LEU A 24 3.47 1.27 -18.28
CA LEU A 24 4.85 0.91 -18.58
C LEU A 24 5.68 0.66 -17.31
N ILE A 25 5.57 1.53 -16.29
CA ILE A 25 6.26 1.33 -15.00
C ILE A 25 5.80 0.02 -14.36
N LEU A 26 4.49 -0.24 -14.30
CA LEU A 26 3.94 -1.44 -13.69
C LEU A 26 4.42 -2.70 -14.43
N ILE A 27 4.41 -2.69 -15.76
CA ILE A 27 4.96 -3.79 -16.58
C ILE A 27 6.45 -3.98 -16.29
N SER A 28 7.24 -2.91 -16.27
CA SER A 28 8.68 -2.99 -15.97
C SER A 28 8.95 -3.56 -14.57
N GLY A 29 8.12 -3.20 -13.57
CA GLY A 29 8.20 -3.73 -12.22
C GLY A 29 7.85 -5.21 -12.13
N ILE A 30 6.83 -5.66 -12.86
CA ILE A 30 6.50 -7.09 -12.98
C ILE A 30 7.68 -7.85 -13.60
N VAL A 31 8.21 -7.37 -14.74
CA VAL A 31 9.35 -8.01 -15.42
C VAL A 31 10.58 -8.07 -14.51
N ALA A 32 10.91 -6.99 -13.81
CA ALA A 32 12.01 -6.97 -12.86
C ALA A 32 11.80 -7.97 -11.71
N THR A 33 10.59 -8.06 -11.17
CA THR A 33 10.24 -9.01 -10.10
C THR A 33 10.40 -10.47 -10.57
N LEU A 34 9.92 -10.78 -11.77
CA LEU A 34 10.07 -12.11 -12.37
C LEU A 34 11.54 -12.44 -12.64
N TRP A 35 12.33 -11.46 -13.09
CA TRP A 35 13.76 -11.65 -13.32
C TRP A 35 14.54 -11.88 -12.02
N ILE A 36 14.27 -11.08 -10.97
CA ILE A 36 14.85 -11.28 -9.64
C ILE A 36 14.49 -12.67 -9.11
N PHE A 37 13.22 -13.06 -9.22
CA PHE A 37 12.79 -14.40 -8.80
C PHE A 37 13.56 -15.49 -9.55
N TYR A 38 13.69 -15.37 -10.88
CA TYR A 38 14.45 -16.31 -11.71
C TYR A 38 15.95 -16.39 -11.30
N GLN A 39 16.56 -15.27 -10.91
CA GLN A 39 17.94 -15.26 -10.41
C GLN A 39 18.06 -15.93 -9.03
N VAL A 40 17.12 -15.66 -8.12
CA VAL A 40 17.10 -16.25 -6.77
C VAL A 40 16.95 -17.77 -6.79
N GLN A 41 16.24 -18.31 -7.80
CA GLN A 41 16.12 -19.77 -7.99
C GLN A 41 17.46 -20.50 -8.25
N GLN A 42 18.55 -19.78 -8.55
CA GLN A 42 19.87 -20.37 -8.76
C GLN A 42 20.62 -20.68 -7.46
N LYS A 43 20.24 -20.04 -6.35
CA LYS A 43 20.91 -20.20 -5.05
C LYS A 43 20.11 -21.15 -4.15
N THR A 44 20.77 -22.04 -3.42
CA THR A 44 20.13 -23.08 -2.58
C THR A 44 19.35 -22.50 -1.39
N GLU A 45 19.95 -21.60 -0.62
CA GLU A 45 19.38 -21.00 0.60
C GLU A 45 18.19 -20.03 0.34
N PRO A 46 18.32 -18.98 -0.48
CA PRO A 46 17.24 -17.99 -0.66
C PRO A 46 16.06 -18.51 -1.50
N ARG A 47 16.19 -19.70 -2.10
CA ARG A 47 15.17 -20.33 -2.94
C ARG A 47 13.88 -20.60 -2.18
N TYR A 48 13.95 -21.22 -1.01
CA TYR A 48 12.75 -21.50 -0.20
C TYR A 48 12.09 -20.22 0.32
N GLY A 49 12.90 -19.22 0.69
CA GLY A 49 12.40 -17.90 1.10
C GLY A 49 11.57 -17.22 0.01
N SER A 50 12.02 -17.29 -1.25
CA SER A 50 11.27 -16.72 -2.38
C SER A 50 9.92 -17.40 -2.63
N MET A 51 9.78 -18.69 -2.30
CA MET A 51 8.50 -19.42 -2.43
C MET A 51 7.54 -19.08 -1.30
N LEU A 52 8.05 -19.07 -0.06
CA LEU A 52 7.26 -18.63 1.09
C LEU A 52 6.74 -17.20 0.87
N PHE A 53 7.55 -16.34 0.26
CA PHE A 53 7.13 -15.00 -0.13
C PHE A 53 5.96 -15.04 -1.13
N ILE A 54 6.00 -15.86 -2.18
CA ILE A 54 4.88 -15.98 -3.15
C ILE A 54 3.63 -16.53 -2.47
N VAL A 55 3.74 -17.57 -1.64
CA VAL A 55 2.61 -18.14 -0.89
C VAL A 55 1.99 -17.09 0.03
N ALA A 56 2.82 -16.33 0.75
CA ALA A 56 2.36 -15.22 1.60
C ALA A 56 1.70 -14.11 0.78
N LEU A 57 2.17 -13.83 -0.43
CA LEU A 57 1.59 -12.86 -1.35
C LEU A 57 0.19 -13.32 -1.80
N ILE A 58 0.03 -14.57 -2.22
CA ILE A 58 -1.25 -15.15 -2.61
C ILE A 58 -2.21 -15.17 -1.42
N LEU A 59 -1.74 -15.53 -0.23
CA LEU A 59 -2.54 -15.51 1.00
C LEU A 59 -2.99 -14.08 1.35
N SER A 60 -2.10 -13.10 1.23
CA SER A 60 -2.44 -11.69 1.46
C SER A 60 -3.51 -11.18 0.47
N ILE A 61 -3.39 -11.56 -0.81
CA ILE A 61 -4.41 -11.27 -1.82
C ILE A 61 -5.74 -11.92 -1.44
N HIS A 62 -5.73 -13.18 -0.98
CA HIS A 62 -6.92 -13.88 -0.55
C HIS A 62 -7.59 -13.21 0.64
N LEU A 63 -6.84 -12.90 1.72
CA LEU A 63 -7.41 -12.31 2.93
C LEU A 63 -7.96 -10.88 2.73
N ASN A 64 -7.32 -10.08 1.88
CA ASN A 64 -7.71 -8.68 1.63
C ASN A 64 -8.80 -8.53 0.55
N ARG A 65 -9.28 -9.64 0.01
CA ARG A 65 -10.21 -9.67 -1.11
C ARG A 65 -11.62 -9.21 -0.68
N LYS A 66 -12.12 -8.13 -1.27
CA LYS A 66 -13.43 -7.53 -0.91
C LYS A 66 -14.65 -8.24 -1.52
N ASP A 67 -14.46 -9.06 -2.54
CA ASP A 67 -15.54 -9.68 -3.32
C ASP A 67 -15.83 -11.14 -2.95
N HIS A 68 -15.34 -11.64 -1.80
CA HIS A 68 -15.67 -12.98 -1.30
C HIS A 68 -17.18 -13.24 -1.22
N ARG A 69 -17.95 -12.23 -0.81
CA ARG A 69 -19.41 -12.33 -0.72
C ARG A 69 -20.05 -12.43 -2.11
N PHE A 70 -19.56 -11.66 -3.07
CA PHE A 70 -20.04 -11.69 -4.45
C PHE A 70 -19.79 -13.05 -5.10
N ILE A 71 -18.58 -13.60 -4.93
CA ILE A 71 -18.23 -14.92 -5.50
C ILE A 71 -19.08 -16.03 -4.88
N ARG A 72 -19.36 -15.96 -3.57
CA ARG A 72 -20.27 -16.89 -2.89
C ARG A 72 -21.72 -16.83 -3.41
N LEU A 73 -22.17 -15.67 -3.89
CA LEU A 73 -23.52 -15.48 -4.40
C LEU A 73 -23.67 -15.87 -5.89
N VAL A 74 -22.61 -15.70 -6.68
CA VAL A 74 -22.66 -15.86 -8.14
C VAL A 74 -22.09 -17.19 -8.62
N ALA A 75 -21.09 -17.75 -7.93
CA ALA A 75 -20.45 -18.98 -8.34
C ALA A 75 -21.11 -20.20 -7.68
N ILE A 76 -21.41 -21.23 -8.48
CA ILE A 76 -21.91 -22.53 -8.01
C ILE A 76 -20.92 -23.15 -7.00
N GLN A 77 -19.62 -23.02 -7.27
CA GLN A 77 -18.54 -23.48 -6.39
C GLN A 77 -17.43 -22.40 -6.31
N PRO A 78 -17.41 -21.58 -5.25
CA PRO A 78 -16.42 -20.50 -5.06
C PRO A 78 -14.97 -20.98 -5.08
N PHE A 79 -14.72 -22.21 -4.62
CA PHE A 79 -13.40 -22.83 -4.57
C PHE A 79 -12.71 -22.90 -5.94
N PHE A 80 -13.43 -23.32 -6.99
CA PHE A 80 -12.86 -23.43 -8.34
C PHE A 80 -12.53 -22.05 -8.93
N VAL A 81 -13.28 -21.02 -8.56
CA VAL A 81 -12.97 -19.65 -8.95
C VAL A 81 -11.64 -19.22 -8.34
N TYR A 82 -11.44 -19.46 -7.04
CA TYR A 82 -10.19 -19.16 -6.35
C TYR A 82 -9.00 -19.92 -6.92
N ILE A 83 -9.14 -21.23 -7.15
CA ILE A 83 -8.10 -22.03 -7.80
C ILE A 83 -7.73 -21.48 -9.17
N SER A 84 -8.72 -21.09 -9.99
CA SER A 84 -8.44 -20.61 -11.35
C SER A 84 -7.62 -19.32 -11.35
N GLU A 85 -7.92 -18.38 -10.45
CA GLU A 85 -7.23 -17.09 -10.38
C GLU A 85 -5.85 -17.21 -9.74
N TYR A 86 -5.75 -17.89 -8.60
CA TYR A 86 -4.47 -18.09 -7.91
C TYR A 86 -3.57 -19.06 -8.66
N GLY A 87 -4.17 -20.05 -9.34
CA GLY A 87 -3.48 -20.96 -10.24
C GLY A 87 -2.85 -20.22 -11.41
N PHE A 88 -3.53 -19.23 -12.01
CA PHE A 88 -2.94 -18.42 -13.08
C PHE A 88 -1.70 -17.63 -12.61
N ILE A 89 -1.76 -17.04 -11.40
CA ILE A 89 -0.62 -16.34 -10.81
C ILE A 89 0.52 -17.32 -10.51
N ALA A 90 0.21 -18.44 -9.86
CA ALA A 90 1.19 -19.46 -9.50
C ALA A 90 1.83 -20.13 -10.73
N PHE A 91 1.08 -20.28 -11.83
CA PHE A 91 1.55 -20.92 -13.06
C PHE A 91 2.79 -20.24 -13.65
N ILE A 92 2.83 -18.90 -13.62
CA ILE A 92 3.99 -18.13 -14.10
C ILE A 92 5.25 -18.50 -13.28
N PHE A 93 5.13 -18.58 -11.95
CA PHE A 93 6.24 -18.93 -11.07
C PHE A 93 6.63 -20.42 -11.15
N VAL A 94 5.66 -21.30 -11.42
CA VAL A 94 5.90 -22.72 -11.70
C VAL A 94 6.71 -22.88 -12.97
N ILE A 95 6.36 -22.18 -14.07
CA ILE A 95 7.16 -22.20 -15.32
C ILE A 95 8.59 -21.72 -15.07
N LEU A 96 8.76 -20.59 -14.37
CA LEU A 96 10.09 -20.07 -14.06
C LEU A 96 10.92 -21.04 -13.22
N SER A 97 10.27 -21.78 -12.32
CA SER A 97 10.92 -22.85 -11.55
C SER A 97 11.26 -24.06 -12.43
N PHE A 98 10.40 -24.40 -13.39
CA PHE A 98 10.63 -25.49 -14.34
C PHE A 98 11.89 -25.27 -15.17
N LEU A 99 12.07 -24.05 -15.67
CA LEU A 99 13.22 -23.68 -16.49
C LEU A 99 14.58 -23.82 -15.77
N LYS A 100 14.57 -23.98 -14.44
CA LYS A 100 15.74 -24.26 -13.62
C LYS A 100 15.79 -25.69 -13.08
N SER A 101 14.98 -26.61 -13.63
CA SER A 101 14.89 -28.03 -13.24
C SER A 101 14.51 -28.25 -11.77
N ASN A 102 13.75 -27.33 -11.19
CA ASN A 102 13.44 -27.30 -9.77
C ASN A 102 12.06 -27.93 -9.49
N THR A 103 11.99 -29.26 -9.45
CA THR A 103 10.72 -30.02 -9.30
C THR A 103 10.06 -29.84 -7.92
N PHE A 104 10.85 -29.80 -6.84
CA PHE A 104 10.33 -29.67 -5.45
C PHE A 104 9.48 -28.42 -5.21
N THR A 105 9.70 -27.36 -5.98
CA THR A 105 9.10 -26.04 -5.73
C THR A 105 7.71 -25.95 -6.34
N MET A 106 7.49 -26.70 -7.42
CA MET A 106 6.18 -26.92 -8.02
C MET A 106 5.26 -27.66 -7.06
N PHE A 107 5.79 -28.70 -6.41
CA PHE A 107 5.07 -29.50 -5.42
C PHE A 107 4.67 -28.70 -4.19
N LEU A 108 5.29 -27.55 -3.89
CA LEU A 108 4.91 -26.71 -2.77
C LEU A 108 3.86 -25.66 -3.15
N LEU A 109 4.00 -25.03 -4.32
CA LEU A 109 3.09 -23.96 -4.75
C LEU A 109 1.67 -24.46 -5.09
N ILE A 110 1.56 -25.62 -5.76
CA ILE A 110 0.26 -26.17 -6.17
C ILE A 110 -0.64 -26.48 -4.96
N PRO A 111 -0.20 -27.27 -3.96
CA PRO A 111 -1.03 -27.52 -2.77
C PRO A 111 -1.22 -26.28 -1.92
N ALA A 112 -0.25 -25.35 -1.86
CA ALA A 112 -0.44 -24.09 -1.14
C ALA A 112 -1.60 -23.27 -1.72
N VAL A 113 -1.72 -23.19 -3.05
CA VAL A 113 -2.85 -22.52 -3.71
C VAL A 113 -4.17 -23.20 -3.40
N ALA A 114 -4.21 -24.53 -3.41
CA ALA A 114 -5.43 -25.28 -3.06
C ALA A 114 -5.85 -25.04 -1.60
N LEU A 115 -4.88 -25.07 -0.66
CA LEU A 115 -5.12 -24.81 0.76
C LEU A 115 -5.62 -23.38 1.00
N ILE A 116 -5.00 -22.37 0.38
CA ILE A 116 -5.45 -20.97 0.50
C ILE A 116 -6.88 -20.83 -0.03
N SER A 117 -7.21 -21.51 -1.12
CA SER A 117 -8.54 -21.44 -1.74
C SER A 117 -9.66 -22.02 -0.87
N LEU A 118 -9.33 -22.85 0.13
CA LEU A 118 -10.28 -23.43 1.10
C LEU A 118 -10.56 -22.51 2.29
N ILE A 119 -9.73 -21.50 2.53
CA ILE A 119 -9.89 -20.59 3.66
C ILE A 119 -11.17 -19.77 3.47
N ASN A 120 -12.08 -19.83 4.43
CA ASN A 120 -13.30 -19.05 4.39
C ASN A 120 -13.13 -17.76 5.20
N VAL A 121 -12.95 -16.64 4.51
CA VAL A 121 -12.77 -15.33 5.15
C VAL A 121 -14.15 -14.76 5.51
N ASN A 122 -14.46 -14.68 6.80
CA ASN A 122 -15.65 -13.99 7.29
C ASN A 122 -15.26 -12.60 7.81
N PHE A 123 -15.94 -11.56 7.32
CA PHE A 123 -15.71 -10.19 7.78
C PHE A 123 -16.33 -10.00 9.17
N ILE A 124 -15.50 -10.11 10.21
CA ILE A 124 -15.87 -9.67 11.56
C ILE A 124 -15.60 -8.16 11.62
N SER A 125 -16.65 -7.34 11.64
CA SER A 125 -16.48 -5.90 11.84
C SER A 125 -16.18 -5.60 13.31
N ASN A 126 -14.91 -5.72 13.71
CA ASN A 126 -14.49 -5.31 15.04
C ASN A 126 -14.33 -3.79 15.11
N ALA A 127 -15.47 -3.09 15.15
CA ALA A 127 -15.53 -1.68 15.49
C ALA A 127 -15.59 -1.50 17.01
N LYS A 128 -14.44 -1.67 17.70
CA LYS A 128 -14.28 -1.10 19.04
C LYS A 128 -13.23 -0.02 19.00
N SER A 129 -13.64 1.19 19.40
CA SER A 129 -12.79 2.37 19.49
C SER A 129 -11.66 2.13 20.50
N GLY A 130 -10.46 1.82 20.03
CA GLY A 130 -9.27 1.73 20.86
C GLY A 130 -8.90 3.09 21.48
N TRP A 131 -8.28 3.07 22.65
CA TRP A 131 -7.81 4.26 23.38
C TRP A 131 -6.92 5.19 22.51
N ILE A 132 -6.16 4.62 21.58
CA ILE A 132 -5.23 5.34 20.69
C ILE A 132 -5.96 6.29 19.73
N ALA A 133 -7.16 5.93 19.26
CA ALA A 133 -7.95 6.81 18.39
C ALA A 133 -8.41 8.10 19.09
N ARG A 134 -8.35 8.16 20.43
CA ARG A 134 -8.63 9.39 21.20
C ARG A 134 -7.44 10.33 21.28
N MET A 135 -6.21 9.83 21.09
CA MET A 135 -4.99 10.65 21.14
C MET A 135 -4.75 11.42 19.84
N ILE A 136 -5.39 11.03 18.74
CA ILE A 136 -5.25 11.68 17.44
C ILE A 136 -6.20 12.88 17.37
N PRO A 137 -5.71 14.09 16.99
CA PRO A 137 -6.54 15.27 16.84
C PRO A 137 -7.75 15.04 15.92
N ALA A 138 -8.89 15.65 16.26
CA ALA A 138 -10.10 15.53 15.46
C ALA A 138 -9.95 16.13 14.04
N SER A 139 -9.03 17.08 13.86
CA SER A 139 -8.69 17.67 12.56
C SER A 139 -8.07 16.67 11.58
N ASN A 140 -7.45 15.59 12.08
CA ASN A 140 -6.87 14.51 11.28
C ASN A 140 -7.75 13.26 11.35
N TYR A 141 -8.96 13.40 10.83
CA TYR A 141 -9.96 12.35 10.89
C TYR A 141 -9.59 11.14 10.01
N GLU A 142 -8.76 11.31 8.97
CA GLU A 142 -8.24 10.21 8.15
C GLU A 142 -7.40 9.25 8.98
N TRP A 143 -6.45 9.78 9.76
CA TRP A 143 -5.65 8.98 10.68
C TRP A 143 -6.52 8.32 11.76
N LYS A 144 -7.50 9.05 12.28
CA LYS A 144 -8.42 8.50 13.29
C LYS A 144 -9.24 7.34 12.74
N SER A 145 -9.78 7.46 11.53
CA SER A 145 -10.49 6.39 10.82
C SER A 145 -9.58 5.19 10.55
N GLY A 146 -8.37 5.46 10.05
CA GLY A 146 -7.35 4.46 9.78
C GLY A 146 -6.91 3.66 11.00
N VAL A 147 -6.60 4.33 12.11
CA VAL A 147 -6.23 3.64 13.36
C VAL A 147 -7.40 2.82 13.90
N ARG A 148 -8.66 3.27 13.71
CA ARG A 148 -9.84 2.48 14.09
C ARG A 148 -10.02 1.23 13.23
N SER A 149 -9.73 1.29 11.93
CA SER A 149 -9.82 0.11 11.06
C SER A 149 -8.69 -0.88 11.29
N THR A 150 -7.48 -0.39 11.61
CA THR A 150 -6.30 -1.23 11.83
C THR A 150 -6.21 -1.76 13.28
N GLY A 151 -6.89 -1.13 14.23
CA GLY A 151 -6.98 -1.57 15.62
C GLY A 151 -5.63 -1.60 16.35
N TRP A 152 -5.33 -2.71 17.03
CA TRP A 152 -4.10 -2.92 17.80
C TRP A 152 -2.84 -3.14 16.96
N PHE A 153 -2.95 -3.19 15.63
CA PHE A 153 -1.81 -3.52 14.78
C PHE A 153 -0.73 -2.42 14.77
N ILE A 154 -1.13 -1.13 14.75
CA ILE A 154 -0.17 0.00 14.78
C ILE A 154 0.66 0.05 16.07
N PRO A 155 0.08 0.04 17.28
CA PRO A 155 0.87 0.03 18.52
C PRO A 155 1.71 -1.25 18.65
N PHE A 156 1.23 -2.40 18.18
CA PHE A 156 2.04 -3.62 18.10
C PHE A 156 3.28 -3.43 17.22
N LEU A 157 3.12 -2.86 16.02
CA LEU A 157 4.24 -2.53 15.14
C LEU A 157 5.20 -1.52 15.78
N LEU A 158 4.69 -0.48 16.45
CA LEU A 158 5.55 0.48 17.16
C LEU A 158 6.38 -0.19 18.25
N LEU A 159 5.77 -1.08 19.05
CA LEU A 159 6.50 -1.85 20.06
C LEU A 159 7.58 -2.71 19.42
N CYS A 160 7.26 -3.45 18.36
CA CYS A 160 8.24 -4.21 17.60
C CYS A 160 9.37 -3.30 17.08
N GLY A 161 9.04 -2.09 16.59
CA GLY A 161 10.02 -1.12 16.08
C GLY A 161 11.03 -0.69 17.14
N VAL A 162 10.58 -0.45 18.37
CA VAL A 162 11.46 -0.10 19.50
C VAL A 162 12.31 -1.30 19.93
N LEU A 163 11.71 -2.50 20.02
CA LEU A 163 12.45 -3.72 20.38
C LEU A 163 13.53 -4.09 19.36
N LEU A 164 13.27 -3.81 18.08
CA LEU A 164 14.20 -4.02 16.97
C LEU A 164 15.12 -2.83 16.71
N ALA A 165 15.06 -1.77 17.53
CA ALA A 165 15.94 -0.61 17.42
C ALA A 165 17.46 -0.92 17.50
N PRO A 166 17.92 -1.97 18.23
CA PRO A 166 19.32 -2.39 18.17
C PRO A 166 19.77 -2.91 16.80
N LEU A 167 18.86 -3.11 15.84
CA LEU A 167 19.17 -3.45 14.46
C LEU A 167 18.88 -2.22 13.57
N PRO A 168 19.89 -1.64 12.90
CA PRO A 168 19.79 -0.28 12.35
C PRO A 168 18.73 -0.15 11.25
N PHE A 169 18.57 -1.19 10.43
CA PHE A 169 17.60 -1.21 9.34
C PHE A 169 16.25 -1.80 9.72
N ALA A 170 16.19 -2.69 10.71
CA ALA A 170 14.95 -3.41 11.05
C ALA A 170 13.89 -2.46 11.61
N SER A 171 14.29 -1.53 12.49
CA SER A 171 13.38 -0.52 13.04
C SER A 171 12.85 0.42 11.96
N LEU A 172 13.68 0.81 10.99
CA LEU A 172 13.25 1.65 9.85
C LEU A 172 12.30 0.92 8.91
N VAL A 173 12.52 -0.38 8.67
CA VAL A 173 11.58 -1.22 7.91
C VAL A 173 10.21 -1.28 8.58
N ILE A 174 10.17 -1.34 9.91
CA ILE A 174 8.89 -1.30 10.64
C ILE A 174 8.18 0.05 10.47
N CYS A 175 8.92 1.16 10.57
CA CYS A 175 8.35 2.48 10.26
C CYS A 175 7.85 2.57 8.81
N TRP A 176 8.53 1.92 7.86
CA TRP A 176 8.10 1.85 6.46
C TRP A 176 6.80 1.03 6.31
N ILE A 177 6.64 -0.07 7.06
CA ILE A 177 5.37 -0.83 7.09
C ILE A 177 4.24 0.06 7.60
N ILE A 178 4.46 0.86 8.65
CA ILE A 178 3.46 1.81 9.17
C ILE A 178 3.13 2.88 8.11
N LEU A 179 4.12 3.38 7.37
CA LEU A 179 3.92 4.30 6.25
C LEU A 179 3.07 3.68 5.14
N ALA A 180 3.35 2.42 4.78
CA ALA A 180 2.60 1.68 3.77
C ALA A 180 1.14 1.47 4.17
N LEU A 181 0.87 1.14 5.45
CA LEU A 181 -0.50 1.05 5.98
C LEU A 181 -1.24 2.39 5.87
N SER A 182 -0.52 3.50 6.05
CA SER A 182 -1.10 4.84 6.02
C SER A 182 -1.66 5.22 4.65
N ILE A 183 -1.22 4.58 3.55
CA ILE A 183 -1.79 4.78 2.20
C ILE A 183 -3.30 4.54 2.22
N SER A 184 -3.74 3.48 2.91
CA SER A 184 -5.15 3.09 2.99
C SER A 184 -6.03 4.16 3.64
N PHE A 185 -5.46 5.05 4.46
CA PHE A 185 -6.18 6.10 5.16
C PHE A 185 -6.57 7.25 4.22
N TYR A 186 -5.86 7.39 3.10
CA TYR A 186 -6.04 8.47 2.11
C TYR A 186 -6.83 8.05 0.87
N GLU A 187 -7.29 6.80 0.78
CA GLU A 187 -7.99 6.28 -0.41
C GLU A 187 -9.40 6.84 -0.61
N GLN A 188 -10.06 7.26 0.47
CA GLN A 188 -11.46 7.69 0.44
C GLN A 188 -11.58 9.21 0.21
N GLY A 189 -12.31 9.61 -0.83
CA GLY A 189 -12.62 11.00 -1.10
C GLY A 189 -13.52 11.64 -0.03
N GLU A 190 -13.25 12.92 0.25
CA GLU A 190 -14.00 13.72 1.23
C GLU A 190 -15.32 14.23 0.64
N SER A 191 -16.31 14.46 1.51
CA SER A 191 -17.52 15.18 1.09
C SER A 191 -17.19 16.65 0.78
N ARG A 192 -18.00 17.28 -0.08
CA ARG A 192 -17.79 18.68 -0.48
C ARG A 192 -17.91 19.61 0.73
N GLU A 193 -18.90 19.39 1.58
CA GLU A 193 -19.16 20.17 2.79
C GLU A 193 -17.97 20.16 3.76
N MET A 194 -17.27 19.02 3.87
CA MET A 194 -16.10 18.91 4.73
C MET A 194 -14.90 19.67 4.17
N ILE A 195 -14.78 19.84 2.85
CA ILE A 195 -13.71 20.66 2.26
C ILE A 195 -14.03 22.15 2.46
N LEU A 196 -15.29 22.55 2.25
CA LEU A 196 -15.74 23.94 2.40
C LEU A 196 -15.64 24.45 3.84
N SER A 197 -15.80 23.57 4.84
CA SER A 197 -15.72 23.95 6.26
C SER A 197 -14.37 24.52 6.68
N PHE A 198 -13.29 24.24 5.94
CA PHE A 198 -11.97 24.78 6.23
C PHE A 198 -11.80 26.24 5.82
N MET A 199 -12.65 26.79 4.93
CA MET A 199 -12.63 28.19 4.48
C MET A 199 -11.23 28.72 4.13
N GLN A 200 -10.41 27.90 3.47
CA GLN A 200 -9.02 28.20 3.13
C GLN A 200 -8.84 28.27 1.62
N SER A 201 -7.89 29.11 1.18
CA SER A 201 -7.46 29.11 -0.22
C SER A 201 -6.92 27.72 -0.62
N PRO A 202 -7.10 27.30 -1.89
CA PRO A 202 -6.71 25.96 -2.35
C PRO A 202 -5.26 25.58 -2.04
N ARG A 203 -4.35 26.56 -2.09
CA ARG A 203 -2.92 26.37 -1.82
C ARG A 203 -2.65 26.12 -0.34
N ASN A 204 -3.19 26.99 0.52
CA ASN A 204 -2.98 26.90 1.96
C ASN A 204 -3.63 25.64 2.52
N PHE A 205 -4.80 25.26 2.00
CA PHE A 205 -5.47 24.03 2.36
C PHE A 205 -4.59 22.79 2.13
N ILE A 206 -4.00 22.63 0.94
CA ILE A 206 -3.16 21.46 0.63
C ILE A 206 -1.90 21.44 1.51
N VAL A 207 -1.20 22.56 1.65
CA VAL A 207 0.05 22.64 2.41
C VAL A 207 -0.19 22.38 3.89
N ASN A 208 -1.21 23.02 4.46
CA ASN A 208 -1.59 22.82 5.86
C ASN A 208 -1.98 21.37 6.12
N LYS A 209 -2.78 20.78 5.24
CA LYS A 209 -3.22 19.39 5.38
C LYS A 209 -2.07 18.41 5.26
N ALA A 210 -1.19 18.57 4.26
CA ALA A 210 0.02 17.77 4.12
C ALA A 210 0.92 17.89 5.37
N GLY A 211 1.08 19.10 5.92
CA GLY A 211 1.85 19.37 7.14
C GLY A 211 1.28 18.65 8.37
N ILE A 212 -0.03 18.77 8.62
CA ILE A 212 -0.71 18.10 9.75
C ILE A 212 -0.53 16.58 9.66
N HIS A 213 -0.72 16.00 8.47
CA HIS A 213 -0.54 14.57 8.27
C HIS A 213 0.91 14.11 8.43
N ALA A 214 1.87 14.86 7.89
CA ALA A 214 3.29 14.57 8.04
C ALA A 214 3.72 14.65 9.52
N MET A 215 3.29 15.69 10.23
CA MET A 215 3.57 15.86 11.66
C MET A 215 2.94 14.73 12.49
N THR A 216 1.69 14.36 12.21
CA THR A 216 1.02 13.25 12.90
C THR A 216 1.79 11.94 12.72
N PHE A 217 2.24 11.65 11.50
CA PHE A 217 3.05 10.46 11.23
C PHE A 217 4.41 10.51 11.92
N LEU A 218 5.11 11.64 11.87
CA LEU A 218 6.42 11.80 12.53
C LEU A 218 6.30 11.62 14.05
N ILE A 219 5.27 12.18 14.68
CA ILE A 219 4.99 11.97 16.11
C ILE A 219 4.73 10.48 16.39
N CYS A 220 3.99 9.80 15.51
CA CYS A 220 3.69 8.37 15.65
C CYS A 220 4.97 7.51 15.65
N ILE A 221 5.91 7.78 14.74
CA ILE A 221 7.16 7.00 14.63
C ILE A 221 8.31 7.52 15.51
N LEU A 222 8.14 8.68 16.17
CA LEU A 222 9.16 9.32 16.98
C LEU A 222 9.81 8.38 18.01
N PRO A 223 9.08 7.54 18.77
CA PRO A 223 9.71 6.64 19.75
C PRO A 223 10.71 5.67 19.10
N VAL A 224 10.41 5.18 17.90
CA VAL A 224 11.27 4.25 17.16
C VAL A 224 12.51 4.96 16.63
N LEU A 225 12.35 6.20 16.14
CA LEU A 225 13.47 7.00 15.64
C LEU A 225 14.41 7.43 16.76
N VAL A 226 13.87 7.86 17.91
CA VAL A 226 14.68 8.19 19.09
C VAL A 226 15.48 6.96 19.56
N ALA A 227 14.84 5.79 19.64
CA ALA A 227 15.54 4.55 19.97
C ALA A 227 16.67 4.25 18.95
N ASN A 228 16.40 4.40 17.65
CA ASN A 228 17.41 4.19 16.61
C ASN A 228 18.61 5.15 16.73
N PHE A 229 18.37 6.43 17.04
CA PHE A 229 19.44 7.41 17.25
C PHE A 229 20.29 7.13 18.50
N ILE A 230 19.70 6.57 19.56
CA ILE A 230 20.43 6.18 20.77
C ILE A 230 21.36 5.00 20.48
N PHE A 231 20.89 3.98 19.74
CA PHE A 231 21.71 2.80 19.41
C PHE A 231 22.74 3.07 18.30
N PHE A 232 22.46 3.99 17.37
CA PHE A 232 23.31 4.28 16.22
C PHE A 232 23.56 5.77 16.02
N PRO A 233 24.24 6.46 16.96
CA PRO A 233 24.52 7.89 16.86
C PRO A 233 25.34 8.24 15.61
N ASP A 234 26.29 7.38 15.23
CA ASP A 234 27.15 7.59 14.06
C ASP A 234 26.38 7.55 12.72
N LYS A 235 25.17 6.97 12.71
CA LYS A 235 24.33 6.81 11.52
C LYS A 235 23.08 7.69 11.54
N TRP A 236 23.12 8.81 12.26
CA TRP A 236 22.01 9.77 12.35
C TRP A 236 21.45 10.21 10.98
N TRP A 237 22.31 10.30 9.96
CA TRP A 237 21.91 10.67 8.60
C TRP A 237 20.92 9.67 7.96
N LEU A 238 20.95 8.39 8.33
CA LEU A 238 19.98 7.39 7.86
C LEU A 238 18.58 7.70 8.37
N GLY A 239 18.45 7.99 9.68
CA GLY A 239 17.18 8.33 10.30
C GLY A 239 16.57 9.60 9.69
N LEU A 240 17.38 10.63 9.46
CA LEU A 240 16.91 11.87 8.81
C LEU A 240 16.52 11.68 7.35
N SER A 241 17.31 10.93 6.57
CA SER A 241 16.98 10.64 5.18
C SER A 241 15.66 9.87 5.08
N PHE A 242 15.44 8.95 6.01
CA PHE A 242 14.18 8.21 6.13
C PHE A 242 13.01 9.11 6.53
N MET A 243 13.19 10.03 7.50
CA MET A 243 12.16 11.03 7.82
C MET A 243 11.77 11.86 6.59
N LEU A 244 12.75 12.34 5.82
CA LEU A 244 12.51 13.09 4.59
C LEU A 244 11.72 12.26 3.58
N PHE A 245 12.09 10.99 3.39
CA PHE A 245 11.35 10.06 2.54
C PHE A 245 9.90 9.90 2.98
N CYS A 246 9.63 9.75 4.28
CA CYS A 246 8.28 9.65 4.83
C CYS A 246 7.45 10.92 4.55
N VAL A 247 8.03 12.11 4.80
CA VAL A 247 7.35 13.40 4.59
C VAL A 247 6.95 13.58 3.12
N ILE A 248 7.89 13.31 2.19
CA ILE A 248 7.62 13.43 0.75
C ILE A 248 6.49 12.48 0.33
N ASN A 249 6.49 11.24 0.83
CA ASN A 249 5.46 10.27 0.48
C ASN A 249 4.09 10.65 1.05
N ILE A 250 4.01 11.12 2.29
CA ILE A 250 2.74 11.59 2.87
C ILE A 250 2.21 12.79 2.09
N ALA A 251 3.07 13.74 1.74
CA ALA A 251 2.69 14.87 0.91
C ALA A 251 2.18 14.41 -0.47
N ALA A 252 2.84 13.41 -1.06
CA ALA A 252 2.38 12.78 -2.30
C ALA A 252 1.01 12.11 -2.12
N PHE A 253 0.78 11.38 -1.01
CA PHE A 253 -0.50 10.72 -0.74
C PHE A 253 -1.64 11.73 -0.61
N VAL A 254 -1.43 12.79 0.18
CA VAL A 254 -2.41 13.86 0.39
C VAL A 254 -2.72 14.59 -0.92
N THR A 255 -1.70 15.05 -1.65
CA THR A 255 -1.93 15.75 -2.94
C THR A 255 -2.62 14.85 -3.95
N SER A 256 -2.30 13.56 -3.96
CA SER A 256 -2.90 12.59 -4.86
C SER A 256 -4.40 12.39 -4.63
N LYS A 257 -4.84 12.46 -3.36
CA LYS A 257 -6.26 12.43 -2.97
C LYS A 257 -7.04 13.58 -3.60
N TYR A 258 -6.47 14.79 -3.61
CA TYR A 258 -7.13 15.99 -4.14
C TYR A 258 -6.96 16.17 -5.66
N ALA A 259 -5.92 15.60 -6.26
CA ALA A 259 -5.67 15.67 -7.70
C ALA A 259 -6.71 14.89 -8.54
N VAL A 260 -7.36 13.89 -7.96
CA VAL A 260 -8.42 13.09 -8.60
C VAL A 260 -9.69 13.13 -7.73
N TRP A 261 -9.91 14.22 -7.00
CA TRP A 261 -11.05 14.32 -6.10
C TRP A 261 -12.37 14.14 -6.88
N GLN A 262 -13.10 13.09 -6.52
CA GLN A 262 -14.46 12.82 -6.95
C GLN A 262 -15.24 12.38 -5.71
N HIS A 263 -16.42 12.97 -5.52
CA HIS A 263 -17.21 12.78 -4.32
C HIS A 263 -17.49 11.29 -4.05
N GLY A 264 -17.09 10.80 -2.86
CA GLY A 264 -17.39 9.44 -2.39
C GLY A 264 -16.74 8.30 -3.18
N GLN A 265 -15.87 8.57 -4.16
CA GLN A 265 -15.20 7.53 -4.93
C GLN A 265 -13.84 7.16 -4.34
N THR A 266 -13.46 5.89 -4.52
CA THR A 266 -12.15 5.37 -4.11
C THR A 266 -11.19 5.49 -5.29
N ASN A 267 -10.07 6.19 -5.08
CA ASN A 267 -9.08 6.44 -6.14
C ASN A 267 -8.05 5.32 -6.21
N LYS A 268 -8.47 4.13 -6.66
CA LYS A 268 -7.63 2.92 -6.74
C LYS A 268 -6.36 3.11 -7.59
N SER A 269 -6.49 3.74 -8.75
CA SER A 269 -5.36 4.01 -9.66
C SER A 269 -4.25 4.80 -8.95
N GLN A 270 -4.64 5.77 -8.13
CA GLN A 270 -3.70 6.61 -7.41
C GLN A 270 -3.08 5.90 -6.19
N SER A 271 -3.81 4.98 -5.55
CA SER A 271 -3.27 4.10 -4.49
C SER A 271 -2.16 3.18 -5.03
N VAL A 272 -2.30 2.65 -6.25
CA VAL A 272 -1.24 1.87 -6.91
C VAL A 272 0.02 2.72 -7.13
N LEU A 273 -0.13 3.97 -7.60
CA LEU A 273 0.99 4.88 -7.81
C LEU A 273 1.75 5.20 -6.52
N ASN A 274 0.99 5.47 -5.46
CA ASN A 274 1.54 5.71 -4.13
C ASN A 274 2.27 4.48 -3.60
N SER A 275 1.75 3.27 -3.85
CA SER A 275 2.40 2.00 -3.49
C SER A 275 3.72 1.79 -4.25
N ILE A 276 3.79 2.13 -5.54
CA ILE A 276 5.04 2.08 -6.32
C ILE A 276 6.07 3.05 -5.72
N GLY A 277 5.64 4.25 -5.32
CA GLY A 277 6.49 5.22 -4.63
C GLY A 277 7.11 4.69 -3.34
N MET A 278 6.39 3.86 -2.58
CA MET A 278 6.91 3.21 -1.36
C MET A 278 8.06 2.26 -1.63
N ILE A 279 8.00 1.51 -2.73
CA ILE A 279 9.05 0.54 -3.11
C ILE A 279 10.36 1.26 -3.41
N GLY A 280 10.32 2.57 -3.71
CA GLY A 280 11.52 3.38 -3.95
C GLY A 280 12.52 3.43 -2.80
N LEU A 281 12.12 3.10 -1.57
CA LEU A 281 13.09 2.94 -0.48
C LEU A 281 14.11 1.82 -0.78
N PHE A 282 13.67 0.74 -1.42
CA PHE A 282 14.52 -0.43 -1.73
C PHE A 282 15.16 -0.34 -3.11
N ILE A 283 14.57 0.46 -4.01
CA ILE A 283 15.03 0.61 -5.40
C ILE A 283 15.34 2.09 -5.63
N PRO A 284 16.62 2.51 -5.53
CA PRO A 284 17.01 3.92 -5.59
C PRO A 284 16.49 4.66 -6.83
N PHE A 285 16.41 3.98 -7.98
CA PHE A 285 15.87 4.56 -9.22
C PHE A 285 14.40 5.01 -9.11
N LEU A 286 13.61 4.43 -8.19
CA LEU A 286 12.21 4.81 -7.98
C LEU A 286 12.04 5.94 -6.93
N LEU A 287 13.09 6.36 -6.23
CA LEU A 287 13.04 7.49 -5.28
C LEU A 287 12.52 8.81 -5.86
N PRO A 288 12.76 9.15 -7.15
CA PRO A 288 12.18 10.36 -7.75
C PRO A 288 10.66 10.28 -7.93
N ILE A 289 10.05 9.09 -7.91
CA ILE A 289 8.62 8.91 -8.22
C ILE A 289 7.71 9.66 -7.23
N PRO A 290 7.87 9.53 -5.89
CA PRO A 290 7.10 10.33 -4.94
C PRO A 290 7.21 11.84 -5.18
N ILE A 291 8.39 12.34 -5.55
CA ILE A 291 8.64 13.76 -5.82
C ILE A 291 7.89 14.21 -7.07
N VAL A 292 8.03 13.47 -8.17
CA VAL A 292 7.33 13.76 -9.43
C VAL A 292 5.81 13.70 -9.23
N ASN A 293 5.34 12.69 -8.49
CA ASN A 293 3.92 12.52 -8.16
C ASN A 293 3.41 13.69 -7.32
N PHE A 294 4.16 14.14 -6.31
CA PHE A 294 3.85 15.32 -5.51
C PHE A 294 3.74 16.58 -6.38
N ILE A 295 4.73 16.90 -7.20
CA ILE A 295 4.73 18.12 -8.05
C ILE A 295 3.55 18.12 -9.02
N ARG A 296 3.33 16.99 -9.71
CA ARG A 296 2.24 16.86 -10.69
C ARG A 296 0.87 16.97 -10.02
N ASN A 297 0.68 16.23 -8.93
CA ASN A 297 -0.61 16.19 -8.24
C ASN A 297 -0.88 17.47 -7.47
N TYR A 298 0.14 18.16 -6.97
CA TYR A 298 -0.03 19.47 -6.33
C TYR A 298 -0.66 20.47 -7.30
N ARG A 299 -0.12 20.60 -8.53
CA ARG A 299 -0.70 21.48 -9.56
C ARG A 299 -2.14 21.10 -9.88
N LYS A 300 -2.39 19.81 -10.12
CA LYS A 300 -3.73 19.31 -10.45
C LYS A 300 -4.73 19.50 -9.29
N ALA A 301 -4.31 19.24 -8.06
CA ALA A 301 -5.11 19.43 -6.86
C ALA A 301 -5.48 20.90 -6.66
N THR A 302 -4.51 21.83 -6.81
CA THR A 302 -4.81 23.27 -6.71
C THR A 302 -5.81 23.72 -7.76
N HIS A 303 -5.72 23.20 -8.99
CA HIS A 303 -6.65 23.54 -10.06
C HIS A 303 -8.06 22.98 -9.79
N ASN A 304 -8.16 21.73 -9.37
CA ASN A 304 -9.45 21.11 -9.04
C ASN A 304 -10.11 21.74 -7.81
N LEU A 305 -9.34 22.10 -6.80
CA LEU A 305 -9.88 22.74 -5.59
C LEU A 305 -10.28 24.20 -5.84
N ARG A 306 -9.70 24.86 -6.86
CA ARG A 306 -10.09 26.21 -7.25
C ARG A 306 -11.55 26.32 -7.64
N THR A 307 -12.13 25.29 -8.28
CA THR A 307 -13.56 25.31 -8.63
C THR A 307 -14.48 25.21 -7.40
N LEU A 308 -13.96 24.75 -6.27
CA LEU A 308 -14.72 24.53 -5.03
C LEU A 308 -14.49 25.63 -4.00
N LEU A 309 -13.27 26.17 -3.91
CA LEU A 309 -12.81 27.10 -2.87
C LEU A 309 -12.48 28.49 -3.44
N ASN A 310 -12.93 28.81 -4.66
CA ASN A 310 -12.65 30.09 -5.30
C ASN A 310 -13.19 31.29 -4.52
N ASP A 311 -14.26 31.08 -3.73
CA ASP A 311 -14.94 32.12 -2.96
C ASP A 311 -14.17 32.58 -1.70
N PHE A 312 -13.08 31.88 -1.33
CA PHE A 312 -12.28 32.13 -0.13
C PHE A 312 -10.86 32.65 -0.43
N ASN A 313 -10.66 33.30 -1.58
CA ASN A 313 -9.40 33.97 -1.94
C ASN A 313 -9.33 35.39 -1.39
#